data_AF-A0A7X6T0F2-F1
#
_entry.id   AF-A0A7X6T0F2-F1
#
_cell.length_a   1.000
_cell.length_b   1.000
_cell.length_c   1.000
_cell.angle_alpha   90.00
_cell.angle_beta   90.00
_cell.angle_gamma   90.00
#
_symmetry.space_group_name_H-M   'P 1'
#
loop_
_entity.id
_entity.type
_entity.pdbx_description
1 polymer ?
#
loop_
_entity_poly.entity_id
_entity_poly.type
_entity_poly.pdbx_seq_one_letter_code
_entity_poly.pdbx_strand_id
1 'polypeptide(L)'
;MIKNDLLLDVHERPKLGQWAVLSVQHVFAMFGATVLVPIIVGFPISVALFASGLGTLIYIAVTKAKVPVYLGSSFAYITAMIFAREALGGDIGASQTGLIVVGLVYVGVALIIRLTGTKWLDKILPPIVIGPMIMIIGLGLASTAVAQAGFTADGNFKMVAVAAITFLITAFVSTYAKGFFKIIPFVVGIAGGYVVAILFQIVDFTPIANASWLALPELALPFKLWKFDTYQLYFGPEMWAIIPIAIVTISEHIGDHIVLGKICNKDFLKDPGLKNTLIGDGIATSFSALVGGPANTTYGENTGVVGMTKVASIYVIGGAAVIAVILSFFGKFSAAISTIPGPVLGGMSMLLYGVIASNGLRVLVDAKVDFAKQRNLIIASVMLVIGLGGAIFKLSSLATLSGTALAALVGVFLNLVLPNDK
;
A
#
# COMPACT_ATOMS: atom_id res chain seq x y z
N MET A 1 31.39 17.39 -1.79
CA MET A 1 30.64 16.54 -0.83
C MET A 1 29.33 17.24 -0.55
N ILE A 2 28.19 16.70 -1.00
CA ILE A 2 26.87 17.26 -0.69
C ILE A 2 26.60 16.91 0.78
N LYS A 3 26.46 17.94 1.64
CA LYS A 3 26.15 17.76 3.06
C LYS A 3 24.86 16.95 3.19
N ASN A 4 24.89 15.91 4.02
CA ASN A 4 23.70 15.13 4.32
C ASN A 4 22.83 15.98 5.25
N ASP A 5 21.72 16.53 4.75
CA ASP A 5 20.78 17.39 5.50
C ASP A 5 19.88 16.57 6.46
N LEU A 6 20.31 15.37 6.85
CA LEU A 6 19.60 14.50 7.77
C LEU A 6 19.89 14.92 9.22
N LEU A 7 18.82 15.01 10.03
CA LEU A 7 18.91 15.18 11.48
C LEU A 7 19.32 13.88 12.17
N LEU A 8 18.87 12.74 11.63
CA LEU A 8 19.28 11.41 12.05
C LEU A 8 19.51 10.53 10.81
N ASP A 9 20.73 10.04 10.64
CA ASP A 9 21.06 9.12 9.55
C ASP A 9 20.60 7.68 9.87
N VAL A 10 20.64 6.80 8.86
CA VAL A 10 20.10 5.43 8.86
C VAL A 10 20.47 4.62 10.09
N HIS A 11 21.73 4.67 10.53
CA HIS A 11 22.23 3.86 11.63
C HIS A 11 22.32 4.60 12.96
N GLU A 12 21.88 5.86 13.02
CA GLU A 12 21.90 6.64 14.24
C GLU A 12 20.72 6.28 15.15
N ARG A 13 21.01 6.13 16.45
CA ARG A 13 20.00 5.81 17.47
C ARG A 13 19.54 7.10 18.15
N PRO A 14 18.24 7.45 18.09
CA PRO A 14 17.72 8.56 18.88
C PRO A 14 17.77 8.25 20.38
N LYS A 15 17.72 9.29 21.22
CA LYS A 15 17.51 9.13 22.67
C LYS A 15 16.16 8.47 22.93
N LEU A 16 16.03 7.67 24.00
CA LEU A 16 14.86 6.81 24.26
C LEU A 16 13.49 7.52 24.11
N GLY A 17 13.32 8.69 24.74
CA GLY A 17 12.06 9.45 24.65
C GLY A 17 11.79 9.98 23.25
N GLN A 18 12.83 10.48 22.57
CA GLN A 18 12.73 10.93 21.18
C GLN A 18 12.44 9.77 20.23
N TRP A 19 13.05 8.61 20.47
CA TRP A 19 12.83 7.39 19.70
C TRP A 19 11.36 6.97 19.77
N ALA A 20 10.78 6.88 20.96
CA ALA A 20 9.37 6.53 21.13
C ALA A 20 8.44 7.48 20.36
N VAL A 21 8.65 8.80 20.48
CA VAL A 21 7.82 9.81 19.80
C VAL A 21 7.93 9.71 18.27
N LEU A 22 9.15 9.58 17.75
CA LEU A 22 9.39 9.43 16.31
C LEU A 22 8.80 8.12 15.77
N SER A 23 8.88 7.03 16.53
CA SER A 23 8.29 5.75 16.13
C SER A 23 6.76 5.83 16.09
N VAL A 24 6.13 6.45 17.10
CA VAL A 24 4.67 6.70 17.11
C VAL A 24 4.26 7.56 15.91
N GLN A 25 5.05 8.56 15.55
CA GLN A 25 4.80 9.39 14.37
C GLN A 25 4.77 8.55 13.08
N HIS A 26 5.69 7.61 12.91
CA HIS A 26 5.71 6.71 11.75
C HIS A 26 4.52 5.73 11.74
N VAL A 27 4.06 5.28 12.90
CA VAL A 27 2.83 4.48 13.02
C VAL A 27 1.64 5.28 12.52
N PHE A 28 1.47 6.52 12.98
CA PHE A 28 0.35 7.36 12.54
C PHE A 28 0.43 7.73 11.05
N ALA A 29 1.62 7.89 10.49
CA ALA A 29 1.76 8.20 9.07
C ALA A 29 1.27 7.07 8.16
N MET A 30 1.65 5.81 8.44
CA MET A 30 1.19 4.65 7.68
C MET A 30 -0.25 4.24 8.01
N PHE A 31 -0.74 4.60 9.20
CA PHE A 31 -1.98 4.10 9.77
C PHE A 31 -3.17 4.20 8.81
N GLY A 32 -3.41 5.38 8.25
CA GLY A 32 -4.59 5.63 7.41
C GLY A 32 -4.67 4.67 6.21
N ALA A 33 -3.57 4.48 5.50
CA ALA A 33 -3.51 3.57 4.36
C ALA A 33 -3.51 2.09 4.77
N THR A 34 -2.74 1.72 5.81
CA THR A 34 -2.61 0.33 6.25
C THR A 34 -3.94 -0.27 6.73
N VAL A 35 -4.77 0.51 7.43
CA VAL A 35 -6.09 0.04 7.93
C VAL A 35 -7.18 0.12 6.88
N LEU A 36 -7.02 0.93 5.84
CA LEU A 36 -8.03 1.07 4.79
C LEU A 36 -8.17 -0.20 3.96
N VAL A 37 -7.06 -0.82 3.55
CA VAL A 37 -7.05 -2.08 2.78
C VAL A 37 -7.85 -3.19 3.46
N PRO A 38 -7.56 -3.59 4.72
CA PRO A 38 -8.33 -4.66 5.37
C PRO A 38 -9.79 -4.28 5.56
N ILE A 39 -10.15 -3.00 5.78
CA ILE A 39 -11.56 -2.60 5.85
C ILE A 39 -12.26 -2.81 4.51
N ILE A 40 -11.64 -2.41 3.40
CA ILE A 40 -12.23 -2.53 2.06
C ILE A 40 -12.32 -4.00 1.62
N VAL A 41 -11.28 -4.79 1.88
CA VAL A 41 -11.24 -6.21 1.51
C VAL A 41 -12.04 -7.08 2.47
N GLY A 42 -12.30 -6.59 3.68
CA GLY A 42 -12.96 -7.30 4.78
C GLY A 42 -12.05 -8.31 5.49
N PHE A 43 -10.79 -7.94 5.70
CA PHE A 43 -9.83 -8.66 6.55
C PHE A 43 -9.76 -8.03 7.95
N PRO A 44 -9.32 -8.78 8.98
CA PRO A 44 -9.17 -8.21 10.31
C PRO A 44 -8.05 -7.16 10.36
N ILE A 45 -8.37 -5.98 10.91
CA ILE A 45 -7.41 -4.86 11.06
C ILE A 45 -6.21 -5.26 11.92
N SER A 46 -6.43 -6.08 12.95
CA SER A 46 -5.36 -6.63 13.78
C SER A 46 -4.35 -7.43 12.96
N VAL A 47 -4.80 -8.24 12.00
CA VAL A 47 -3.90 -9.06 11.18
C VAL A 47 -3.07 -8.17 10.25
N ALA A 48 -3.68 -7.15 9.66
CA ALA A 48 -2.95 -6.19 8.82
C ALA A 48 -1.86 -5.44 9.59
N LEU A 49 -2.14 -4.97 10.81
CA LEU A 49 -1.15 -4.31 11.67
C LEU A 49 -0.04 -5.28 12.10
N PHE A 50 -0.40 -6.50 12.47
CA PHE A 50 0.55 -7.55 12.84
C PHE A 50 1.50 -7.89 11.69
N ALA A 51 0.93 -8.12 10.50
CA ALA A 51 1.67 -8.50 9.31
C ALA A 51 2.52 -7.35 8.74
N SER A 52 2.02 -6.11 8.81
CA SER A 52 2.79 -4.90 8.45
C SER A 52 3.99 -4.71 9.40
N GLY A 53 3.77 -4.82 10.71
CA GLY A 53 4.82 -4.69 11.71
C GLY A 53 5.89 -5.79 11.58
N LEU A 54 5.49 -7.06 11.59
CA LEU A 54 6.44 -8.16 11.40
C LEU A 54 7.08 -8.16 10.01
N GLY A 55 6.31 -7.82 8.96
CA GLY A 55 6.83 -7.65 7.61
C GLY A 55 7.93 -6.60 7.55
N THR A 56 7.75 -5.47 8.23
CA THR A 56 8.78 -4.44 8.35
C THR A 56 10.02 -4.96 9.08
N LEU A 57 9.87 -5.72 10.17
CA LEU A 57 11.02 -6.31 10.88
C LEU A 57 11.76 -7.35 10.03
N ILE A 58 11.03 -8.20 9.29
CA ILE A 58 11.58 -9.13 8.30
C ILE A 58 12.38 -8.35 7.25
N TYR A 59 11.80 -7.30 6.70
CA TYR A 59 12.43 -6.45 5.71
C TYR A 59 13.73 -5.83 6.23
N ILE A 60 13.71 -5.28 7.45
CA ILE A 60 14.91 -4.73 8.12
C ILE A 60 15.99 -5.80 8.25
N ALA A 61 15.63 -7.03 8.66
CA ALA A 61 16.58 -8.12 8.80
C ALA A 61 17.21 -8.52 7.46
N VAL A 62 16.39 -8.72 6.42
CA VAL A 62 16.86 -9.12 5.07
C VAL A 62 17.73 -8.03 4.43
N THR A 63 17.39 -6.76 4.61
CA THR A 63 18.17 -5.62 4.11
C THR A 63 19.37 -5.27 4.98
N LYS A 64 19.66 -6.07 6.02
CA LYS A 64 20.78 -5.88 6.96
C LYS A 64 20.74 -4.51 7.66
N ALA A 65 19.52 -4.06 7.99
CA ALA A 65 19.24 -2.79 8.64
C ALA A 65 19.77 -1.55 7.90
N LYS A 66 19.93 -1.63 6.57
CA LYS A 66 20.45 -0.54 5.73
C LYS A 66 19.40 0.37 5.11
N VAL A 67 18.14 -0.05 5.07
CA VAL A 67 17.09 0.67 4.35
C VAL A 67 15.96 1.05 5.32
N PRO A 68 15.76 2.35 5.61
CA PRO A 68 14.75 2.81 6.58
C PRO A 68 13.38 2.97 5.93
N VAL A 69 12.80 1.87 5.48
CA VAL A 69 11.47 1.85 4.88
C VAL A 69 10.52 1.00 5.73
N TYR A 70 9.28 1.44 5.79
CA TYR A 70 8.19 0.74 6.47
C TYR A 70 7.33 0.02 5.43
N LEU A 71 6.87 -1.19 5.75
CA LEU A 71 5.97 -1.96 4.90
C LEU A 71 4.54 -1.89 5.43
N GLY A 72 3.58 -1.60 4.55
CA GLY A 72 2.16 -1.60 4.88
C GLY A 72 1.33 -2.25 3.78
N SER A 73 0.01 -2.22 3.93
CA SER A 73 -0.94 -2.87 3.02
C SER A 73 -0.89 -2.26 1.61
N SER A 74 -0.71 -3.09 0.57
CA SER A 74 -0.62 -2.65 -0.82
C SER A 74 -1.99 -2.49 -1.48
N PHE A 75 -2.20 -1.34 -2.12
CA PHE A 75 -3.48 -0.98 -2.73
C PHE A 75 -3.68 -1.67 -4.09
N ALA A 76 -2.57 -2.02 -4.76
CA ALA A 76 -2.57 -2.66 -6.06
C ALA A 76 -3.34 -4.00 -6.06
N TYR A 77 -3.45 -4.65 -4.90
CA TYR A 77 -4.08 -5.96 -4.75
C TYR A 77 -5.54 -5.90 -4.28
N ILE A 78 -6.11 -4.73 -3.90
CA ILE A 78 -7.46 -4.65 -3.33
C ILE A 78 -8.50 -5.32 -4.24
N THR A 79 -8.61 -4.87 -5.49
CA THR A 79 -9.61 -5.37 -6.43
C THR A 79 -9.43 -6.86 -6.71
N ALA A 80 -8.19 -7.33 -6.82
CA ALA A 80 -7.90 -8.72 -7.10
C ALA A 80 -8.21 -9.64 -5.90
N MET A 81 -7.95 -9.17 -4.67
CA MET A 81 -8.32 -9.90 -3.45
C MET A 81 -9.84 -9.98 -3.29
N ILE A 82 -10.57 -8.89 -3.52
CA ILE A 82 -12.05 -8.89 -3.47
C ILE A 82 -12.61 -9.86 -4.51
N PHE A 83 -12.16 -9.76 -5.77
CA PHE A 83 -12.62 -10.63 -6.83
C PHE A 83 -12.37 -12.12 -6.52
N ALA A 84 -11.16 -12.46 -6.07
CA ALA A 84 -10.81 -13.83 -5.71
C ALA A 84 -11.65 -14.36 -4.54
N ARG A 85 -11.93 -13.51 -3.55
CA ARG A 85 -12.77 -13.84 -2.39
C ARG A 85 -14.22 -14.06 -2.78
N GLU A 86 -14.80 -13.16 -3.57
CA GLU A 86 -16.19 -13.26 -4.03
C GLU A 86 -16.41 -14.47 -4.93
N ALA A 87 -15.46 -14.76 -5.83
CA ALA A 87 -15.50 -15.93 -6.70
C ALA A 87 -15.52 -17.26 -5.93
N LEU A 88 -14.96 -17.30 -4.72
CA LEU A 88 -14.97 -18.47 -3.83
C LEU A 88 -15.99 -18.35 -2.67
N GLY A 89 -17.02 -17.51 -2.81
CA GLY A 89 -18.10 -17.42 -1.83
C GLY A 89 -17.68 -16.88 -0.46
N GLY A 90 -16.65 -16.04 -0.42
CA GLY A 90 -16.13 -15.42 0.80
C GLY A 90 -14.84 -16.01 1.32
N ASP A 91 -14.39 -17.16 0.80
CA ASP A 91 -13.13 -17.81 1.17
C ASP A 91 -11.92 -17.01 0.72
N ILE A 92 -10.91 -16.91 1.59
CA ILE A 92 -9.72 -16.11 1.32
C ILE A 92 -8.61 -16.92 0.63
N GLY A 93 -8.76 -18.23 0.46
CA GLY A 93 -7.71 -19.16 0.04
C GLY A 93 -7.09 -18.81 -1.31
N ALA A 94 -7.88 -18.41 -2.31
CA ALA A 94 -7.35 -17.91 -3.59
C ALA A 94 -6.51 -16.66 -3.42
N SER A 95 -7.03 -15.67 -2.68
CA SER A 95 -6.33 -14.41 -2.43
C SER A 95 -5.01 -14.63 -1.69
N GLN A 96 -5.04 -15.40 -0.60
CA GLN A 96 -3.87 -15.66 0.23
C GLN A 96 -2.83 -16.51 -0.50
N THR A 97 -3.25 -17.54 -1.22
CA THR A 97 -2.32 -18.34 -2.04
C THR A 97 -1.67 -17.49 -3.12
N GLY A 98 -2.44 -16.60 -3.77
CA GLY A 98 -1.92 -15.69 -4.79
C GLY A 98 -0.87 -14.74 -4.25
N LEU A 99 -1.12 -14.16 -3.07
CA LEU A 99 -0.17 -13.28 -2.41
C LEU A 99 1.10 -14.01 -1.92
N ILE A 100 0.97 -15.25 -1.45
CA ILE A 100 2.13 -16.10 -1.17
C ILE A 100 2.99 -16.25 -2.41
N VAL A 101 2.37 -16.61 -3.54
CA VAL A 101 3.07 -16.81 -4.83
C VAL A 101 3.65 -15.50 -5.35
N VAL A 102 2.96 -14.37 -5.21
CA VAL A 102 3.50 -13.03 -5.50
C VAL A 102 4.80 -12.78 -4.74
N GLY A 103 4.83 -13.04 -3.43
CA GLY A 103 6.06 -12.88 -2.66
C GLY A 103 7.19 -13.82 -3.11
N LEU A 104 6.86 -15.04 -3.57
CA LEU A 104 7.82 -15.94 -4.20
C LEU A 104 8.29 -15.42 -5.57
N VAL A 105 7.43 -14.77 -6.34
CA VAL A 105 7.81 -14.09 -7.61
C VAL A 105 8.79 -12.97 -7.34
N TYR A 106 8.60 -12.17 -6.28
CA TYR A 106 9.58 -11.15 -5.86
C TYR A 106 10.95 -11.76 -5.57
N VAL A 107 10.98 -12.88 -4.83
CA VAL A 107 12.22 -13.61 -4.55
C VAL A 107 12.83 -14.16 -5.85
N GLY A 108 12.03 -14.74 -6.75
CA GLY A 108 12.48 -15.22 -8.06
C GLY A 108 13.08 -14.11 -8.92
N VAL A 109 12.41 -12.96 -9.03
CA VAL A 109 12.91 -11.78 -9.75
C VAL A 109 14.20 -11.26 -9.11
N ALA A 110 14.30 -11.24 -7.79
CA ALA A 110 15.51 -10.85 -7.09
C ALA A 110 16.69 -11.79 -7.36
N LEU A 111 16.44 -13.10 -7.45
CA LEU A 111 17.45 -14.09 -7.84
C LEU A 111 17.90 -13.89 -9.28
N ILE A 112 16.98 -13.59 -10.20
CA ILE A 112 17.30 -13.25 -11.60
C ILE A 112 18.18 -11.99 -11.62
N ILE A 113 17.81 -10.92 -10.91
CA ILE A 113 18.57 -9.68 -10.80
C ILE A 113 19.98 -9.92 -10.25
N ARG A 114 20.13 -10.86 -9.30
CA ARG A 114 21.44 -11.24 -8.77
C ARG A 114 22.37 -11.79 -9.86
N LEU A 115 21.82 -12.45 -10.88
CA LEU A 115 22.57 -13.07 -11.98
C LEU A 115 22.74 -12.13 -13.18
N THR A 116 21.71 -11.36 -13.53
CA THR A 116 21.64 -10.59 -14.79
C THR A 116 21.77 -9.08 -14.61
N GLY A 117 21.71 -8.58 -13.37
CA GLY A 117 21.62 -7.15 -13.06
C GLY A 117 20.21 -6.57 -13.30
N THR A 118 20.09 -5.24 -13.28
CA THR A 118 18.80 -4.53 -13.31
C THR A 118 18.42 -3.94 -14.67
N LYS A 119 19.36 -3.89 -15.63
CA LYS A 119 19.18 -3.17 -16.91
C LYS A 119 17.99 -3.65 -17.75
N TRP A 120 17.61 -4.91 -17.63
CA TRP A 120 16.44 -5.45 -18.33
C TRP A 120 15.14 -4.88 -17.77
N LEU A 121 15.12 -4.53 -16.48
CA LEU A 121 13.96 -3.99 -15.81
C LEU A 121 13.64 -2.59 -16.31
N ASP A 122 14.66 -1.76 -16.54
CA ASP A 122 14.52 -0.43 -17.12
C ASP A 122 13.90 -0.48 -18.53
N LYS A 123 14.10 -1.58 -19.27
CA LYS A 123 13.49 -1.80 -20.59
C LYS A 123 12.03 -2.20 -20.50
N ILE A 124 11.65 -2.99 -19.48
CA ILE A 124 10.29 -3.51 -19.32
C ILE A 124 9.39 -2.48 -18.62
N LEU A 125 9.95 -1.75 -17.65
CA LEU A 125 9.25 -0.83 -16.76
C LEU A 125 9.84 0.58 -16.86
N PRO A 126 9.89 1.20 -18.05
CA PRO A 126 10.30 2.60 -18.15
C PRO A 126 9.25 3.52 -17.51
N PRO A 127 9.59 4.80 -17.23
CA PRO A 127 8.67 5.75 -16.59
C PRO A 127 7.30 5.87 -17.27
N ILE A 128 7.23 5.71 -18.60
CA ILE A 128 5.97 5.73 -19.37
C ILE A 128 5.02 4.56 -19.03
N VAL A 129 5.53 3.46 -18.48
CA VAL A 129 4.72 2.35 -17.97
C VAL A 129 4.46 2.55 -16.48
N ILE A 130 5.48 2.92 -15.70
CA ILE A 130 5.37 3.10 -14.23
C ILE A 130 4.33 4.16 -13.85
N GLY A 131 4.38 5.35 -14.47
CA GLY A 131 3.48 6.45 -14.14
C GLY A 131 2.00 6.09 -14.28
N PRO A 132 1.55 5.62 -15.47
CA PRO A 132 0.16 5.18 -15.66
C PRO A 132 -0.24 4.02 -14.74
N MET A 133 0.65 3.08 -14.41
CA MET A 133 0.33 2.02 -13.44
C MET A 133 -0.02 2.58 -12.05
N ILE A 134 0.79 3.51 -11.52
CA ILE A 134 0.52 4.16 -10.23
C ILE A 134 -0.80 4.96 -10.31
N MET A 135 -1.07 5.63 -11.43
CA MET A 135 -2.33 6.34 -11.66
C MET A 135 -3.55 5.39 -11.63
N ILE A 136 -3.43 4.20 -12.22
CA ILE A 136 -4.49 3.19 -12.20
C ILE A 136 -4.72 2.64 -10.79
N ILE A 137 -3.66 2.43 -10.00
CA ILE A 137 -3.80 2.01 -8.60
C ILE A 137 -4.59 3.05 -7.80
N GLY A 138 -4.21 4.32 -7.91
CA GLY A 138 -4.90 5.41 -7.20
C GLY A 138 -6.34 5.57 -7.66
N LEU A 139 -6.57 5.76 -8.96
CA LEU A 139 -7.90 6.08 -9.50
C LEU A 139 -8.82 4.87 -9.65
N GLY A 140 -8.29 3.64 -9.65
CA GLY A 140 -9.08 2.41 -9.79
C GLY A 140 -10.08 2.18 -8.66
N LEU A 141 -9.86 2.81 -7.50
CA LEU A 141 -10.75 2.76 -6.34
C LEU A 141 -11.52 4.07 -6.11
N ALA A 142 -11.48 5.00 -7.07
CA ALA A 142 -12.18 6.28 -6.97
C ALA A 142 -13.70 6.09 -6.85
N SER A 143 -14.28 5.15 -7.60
CA SER A 143 -15.71 4.83 -7.51
C SER A 143 -16.10 4.34 -6.12
N THR A 144 -15.28 3.50 -5.49
CA THR A 144 -15.48 3.05 -4.11
C THR A 144 -15.42 4.20 -3.11
N ALA A 145 -14.46 5.12 -3.26
CA ALA A 145 -14.36 6.29 -2.39
C ALA A 145 -15.58 7.22 -2.51
N VAL A 146 -16.03 7.49 -3.74
CA VAL A 146 -17.23 8.31 -4.04
C VAL A 146 -18.49 7.66 -3.46
N ALA A 147 -18.64 6.34 -3.62
CA ALA A 147 -19.75 5.59 -3.07
C ALA A 147 -19.76 5.62 -1.53
N GLN A 148 -18.62 5.37 -0.89
CA GLN A 148 -18.50 5.42 0.57
C GLN A 148 -18.74 6.82 1.14
N ALA A 149 -18.33 7.87 0.40
CA ALA A 149 -18.58 9.26 0.74
C ALA A 149 -20.07 9.65 0.64
N GLY A 150 -20.93 8.80 0.07
CA GLY A 150 -22.35 9.07 -0.12
C GLY A 150 -22.66 9.95 -1.33
N PHE A 151 -21.71 10.16 -2.25
CA PHE A 151 -21.94 10.85 -3.53
C PHE A 151 -22.60 9.91 -4.55
N THR A 152 -23.75 9.36 -4.17
CA THR A 152 -24.56 8.44 -4.99
C THR A 152 -25.95 9.03 -5.21
N ALA A 153 -26.73 8.46 -6.14
CA ALA A 153 -28.09 8.92 -6.42
C ALA A 153 -28.99 8.91 -5.16
N ASP A 154 -28.79 7.92 -4.29
CA ASP A 154 -29.51 7.76 -3.02
C ASP A 154 -28.74 8.34 -1.82
N GLY A 155 -27.77 9.21 -2.08
CA GLY A 155 -26.87 9.77 -1.09
C GLY A 155 -27.58 10.60 -0.02
N ASN A 156 -27.35 10.27 1.26
CA ASN A 156 -27.87 11.06 2.37
C ASN A 156 -26.98 12.28 2.63
N PHE A 157 -27.58 13.47 2.81
CA PHE A 157 -26.87 14.70 3.16
C PHE A 157 -25.91 14.52 4.35
N LYS A 158 -26.30 13.77 5.39
CA LYS A 158 -25.43 13.50 6.55
C LYS A 158 -24.14 12.78 6.15
N MET A 159 -24.25 11.80 5.25
CA MET A 159 -23.08 11.04 4.77
C MET A 159 -22.16 11.95 3.95
N VAL A 160 -22.72 12.67 2.99
CA VAL A 160 -21.96 13.62 2.16
C VAL A 160 -21.29 14.71 3.01
N ALA A 161 -21.98 15.25 4.01
CA ALA A 161 -21.43 16.25 4.91
C ALA A 161 -20.24 15.71 5.72
N VAL A 162 -20.36 14.51 6.31
CA VAL A 162 -19.27 13.86 7.04
C VAL A 162 -18.07 13.63 6.12
N ALA A 163 -18.29 13.12 4.91
CA ALA A 163 -17.22 12.88 3.94
C ALA A 163 -16.54 14.17 3.49
N ALA A 164 -17.31 15.21 3.16
CA ALA A 164 -16.80 16.51 2.76
C ALA A 164 -15.99 17.16 3.88
N ILE A 165 -16.47 17.14 5.13
CA ILE A 165 -15.75 17.69 6.27
C ILE A 165 -14.47 16.89 6.53
N THR A 166 -14.52 15.56 6.48
CA THR A 166 -13.33 14.72 6.62
C THR A 166 -12.28 15.06 5.56
N PHE A 167 -12.70 15.16 4.29
CA PHE A 167 -11.84 15.57 3.18
C PHE A 167 -11.22 16.95 3.43
N LEU A 168 -12.05 17.95 3.79
CA LEU A 168 -11.61 19.32 4.02
C LEU A 168 -10.62 19.43 5.18
N ILE A 169 -10.86 18.74 6.30
CA ILE A 169 -9.92 18.67 7.42
C ILE A 169 -8.60 18.08 6.95
N THR A 170 -8.64 16.95 6.25
CA THR A 170 -7.44 16.27 5.75
C THR A 170 -6.65 17.17 4.78
N ALA A 171 -7.33 17.81 3.84
CA ALA A 171 -6.73 18.71 2.86
C ALA A 171 -6.13 19.95 3.54
N PHE A 172 -6.86 20.55 4.48
CA PHE A 172 -6.40 21.71 5.24
C PHE A 172 -5.14 21.39 6.06
N VAL A 173 -5.14 20.24 6.75
CA VAL A 173 -3.97 19.79 7.53
C VAL A 173 -2.79 19.49 6.61
N SER A 174 -3.01 18.85 5.47
CA SER A 174 -1.95 18.56 4.49
C SER A 174 -1.28 19.81 3.93
N THR A 175 -2.04 20.90 3.78
CA THR A 175 -1.58 22.15 3.13
C THR A 175 -1.06 23.18 4.12
N TYR A 176 -1.79 23.46 5.19
CA TYR A 176 -1.52 24.59 6.10
C TYR A 176 -0.92 24.20 7.45
N ALA A 177 -1.05 22.95 7.90
CA ALA A 177 -0.50 22.57 9.19
C ALA A 177 1.04 22.61 9.19
N LYS A 178 1.61 22.71 10.39
CA LYS A 178 3.06 22.72 10.63
C LYS A 178 3.43 21.66 11.65
N GLY A 179 4.70 21.25 11.65
CA GLY A 179 5.23 20.27 12.59
C GLY A 179 4.52 18.92 12.47
N PHE A 180 4.20 18.31 13.61
CA PHE A 180 3.64 16.96 13.71
C PHE A 180 2.34 16.75 12.90
N PHE A 181 1.42 17.71 12.93
CA PHE A 181 0.13 17.56 12.25
C PHE A 181 0.25 17.44 10.72
N LYS A 182 1.25 18.12 10.12
CA LYS A 182 1.52 18.01 8.66
C LYS A 182 1.98 16.60 8.26
N ILE A 183 2.51 15.83 9.21
CA ILE A 183 3.04 14.49 8.98
C ILE A 183 1.92 13.44 9.00
N ILE A 184 0.85 13.69 9.75
CA ILE A 184 -0.25 12.75 9.97
C ILE A 184 -1.62 13.28 9.50
N PRO A 185 -1.73 13.92 8.32
CA PRO A 185 -2.96 14.61 7.92
C PRO A 185 -4.16 13.67 7.85
N PHE A 186 -3.95 12.44 7.37
CA PHE A 186 -5.00 11.42 7.27
C PHE A 186 -5.56 11.01 8.63
N VAL A 187 -4.72 10.86 9.65
CA VAL A 187 -5.17 10.52 11.01
C VAL A 187 -6.00 11.66 11.60
N VAL A 188 -5.56 12.91 11.41
CA VAL A 188 -6.29 14.09 11.88
C VAL A 188 -7.63 14.23 11.15
N GLY A 189 -7.63 13.97 9.83
CA GLY A 189 -8.82 13.89 9.01
C GLY A 189 -9.83 12.87 9.54
N ILE A 190 -9.40 11.62 9.72
CA ILE A 190 -10.22 10.53 10.27
C ILE A 190 -10.76 10.90 11.64
N ALA A 191 -9.91 11.42 12.53
CA ALA A 191 -10.33 11.81 13.88
C ALA A 191 -11.39 12.92 13.86
N GLY A 192 -11.18 13.98 13.07
CA GLY A 192 -12.14 15.06 12.91
C GLY A 192 -13.44 14.61 12.25
N GLY A 193 -13.34 13.80 11.20
CA GLY A 193 -14.48 13.16 10.54
C GLY A 193 -15.29 12.27 11.46
N TYR A 194 -14.61 11.48 12.29
CA TYR A 194 -15.22 10.60 13.28
C TYR A 194 -15.96 11.41 14.36
N VAL A 195 -15.39 12.50 14.86
CA VAL A 195 -16.09 13.42 15.79
C VAL A 195 -17.38 13.95 15.15
N VAL A 196 -17.33 14.38 13.89
CA VAL A 196 -18.52 14.87 13.17
C VAL A 196 -19.54 13.75 12.97
N ALA A 197 -19.09 12.52 12.68
CA ALA A 197 -19.95 11.36 12.56
C ALA A 197 -20.67 11.01 13.89
N ILE A 198 -20.00 11.18 15.04
CA ILE A 198 -20.63 11.05 16.36
C ILE A 198 -21.74 12.10 16.54
N LEU A 199 -21.48 13.35 16.17
CA LEU A 199 -22.49 14.42 16.24
C LEU A 199 -23.71 14.15 15.36
N PHE A 200 -23.50 13.50 14.21
CA PHE A 200 -24.60 13.06 13.32
C PHE A 200 -25.28 11.75 13.75
N GLN A 201 -24.80 11.11 14.83
CA GLN A 201 -25.32 9.85 15.38
C GLN A 201 -25.26 8.68 14.39
N ILE A 202 -24.19 8.60 13.59
CA ILE A 202 -23.98 7.52 12.61
C ILE A 202 -22.88 6.54 13.03
N VAL A 203 -22.49 6.56 14.30
CA VAL A 203 -21.45 5.68 14.88
C VAL A 203 -22.11 4.71 15.85
N ASP A 204 -21.89 3.41 15.66
CA ASP A 204 -22.24 2.36 16.61
C ASP A 204 -21.02 2.01 17.47
N PHE A 205 -21.13 2.22 18.78
CA PHE A 205 -20.07 1.94 19.75
C PHE A 205 -20.12 0.51 20.33
N THR A 206 -21.13 -0.27 19.98
CA THR A 206 -21.32 -1.65 20.46
C THR A 206 -20.09 -2.53 20.23
N PRO A 207 -19.41 -2.49 19.05
CA PRO A 207 -18.19 -3.28 18.83
C PRO A 207 -17.08 -2.93 19.83
N ILE A 208 -16.92 -1.65 20.16
CA ILE A 208 -15.93 -1.19 21.13
C ILE A 208 -16.29 -1.70 22.52
N ALA A 209 -17.57 -1.64 22.92
CA ALA A 209 -18.00 -2.11 24.24
C ALA A 209 -17.73 -3.61 24.44
N ASN A 210 -17.97 -4.43 23.41
CA ASN A 210 -17.85 -5.88 23.47
C ASN A 210 -16.42 -6.41 23.28
N ALA A 211 -15.52 -5.63 22.68
CA ALA A 211 -14.16 -6.09 22.42
C ALA A 211 -13.33 -6.24 23.71
N SER A 212 -12.45 -7.23 23.77
CA SER A 212 -11.48 -7.38 24.86
C SER A 212 -10.37 -6.32 24.77
N TRP A 213 -9.79 -5.95 25.92
CA TRP A 213 -8.62 -5.06 25.94
C TRP A 213 -7.42 -5.69 25.25
N LEU A 214 -7.10 -6.93 25.63
CA LEU A 214 -6.09 -7.75 24.98
C LEU A 214 -6.78 -8.89 24.23
N ALA A 215 -6.46 -9.02 22.94
CA ALA A 215 -6.95 -10.07 22.06
C ALA A 215 -5.80 -10.54 21.17
N LEU A 216 -5.76 -11.81 20.82
CA LEU A 216 -4.83 -12.27 19.79
C LEU A 216 -5.34 -11.76 18.43
N PRO A 217 -4.45 -11.38 17.49
CA PRO A 217 -4.86 -11.11 16.13
C PRO A 217 -5.62 -12.31 15.55
N GLU A 218 -6.70 -12.03 14.82
CA GLU A 218 -7.56 -13.03 14.16
C GLU A 218 -6.86 -13.67 12.95
N LEU A 219 -5.74 -14.34 13.18
CA LEU A 219 -4.93 -14.95 12.12
C LEU A 219 -5.73 -16.06 11.43
N ALA A 220 -5.56 -16.15 10.11
CA ALA A 220 -6.00 -17.27 9.31
C ALA A 220 -4.78 -17.94 8.67
N LEU A 221 -4.60 -19.24 8.89
CA LEU A 221 -3.40 -19.98 8.46
C LEU A 221 -3.76 -21.05 7.41
N PRO A 222 -2.83 -21.44 6.53
CA PRO A 222 -3.08 -22.53 5.56
C PRO A 222 -3.06 -23.93 6.20
N PHE A 223 -2.89 -24.01 7.51
CA PHE A 223 -2.86 -25.24 8.30
C PHE A 223 -3.53 -24.98 9.65
N LYS A 224 -4.11 -26.03 10.22
CA LYS A 224 -4.78 -25.94 11.52
C LYS A 224 -3.75 -25.72 12.63
N LEU A 225 -3.80 -24.56 13.28
CA LEU A 225 -2.98 -24.25 14.44
C LEU A 225 -3.83 -23.62 15.55
N TRP A 226 -3.94 -24.33 16.65
CA TRP A 226 -4.57 -23.85 17.89
C TRP A 226 -5.98 -23.28 17.67
N LYS A 227 -6.22 -22.00 18.01
CA LYS A 227 -7.50 -21.30 17.89
C LYS A 227 -7.59 -20.39 16.65
N PHE A 228 -6.61 -20.43 15.75
CA PHE A 228 -6.61 -19.60 14.55
C PHE A 228 -7.50 -20.19 13.46
N ASP A 229 -8.08 -19.31 12.65
CA ASP A 229 -8.86 -19.72 11.49
C ASP A 229 -7.97 -20.42 10.47
N THR A 230 -8.57 -21.22 9.60
CA THR A 230 -7.83 -21.98 8.59
C THR A 230 -8.42 -21.71 7.22
N TYR A 231 -7.56 -21.45 6.23
CA TYR A 231 -7.92 -21.41 4.82
C TYR A 231 -7.21 -22.52 4.07
N GLN A 232 -7.71 -22.90 2.90
CA GLN A 232 -7.07 -23.93 2.06
C GLN A 232 -6.23 -23.28 0.97
N LEU A 233 -5.06 -23.85 0.68
CA LEU A 233 -4.27 -23.40 -0.46
C LEU A 233 -5.04 -23.69 -1.76
N TYR A 234 -5.13 -22.67 -2.62
CA TYR A 234 -5.94 -22.70 -3.82
C TYR A 234 -5.09 -22.39 -5.05
N PHE A 235 -5.09 -23.31 -6.02
CA PHE A 235 -4.26 -23.24 -7.23
C PHE A 235 -5.07 -23.07 -8.52
N GLY A 236 -6.25 -22.44 -8.45
CA GLY A 236 -7.11 -22.16 -9.59
C GLY A 236 -6.99 -20.74 -10.17
N PRO A 237 -7.85 -20.36 -11.12
CA PRO A 237 -7.67 -19.18 -11.97
C PRO A 237 -7.72 -17.83 -11.22
N GLU A 238 -8.45 -17.76 -10.13
CA GLU A 238 -8.57 -16.58 -9.26
C GLU A 238 -7.23 -16.26 -8.59
N MET A 239 -6.47 -17.29 -8.22
CA MET A 239 -5.12 -17.13 -7.67
C MET A 239 -4.13 -16.66 -8.74
N TRP A 240 -4.17 -17.30 -9.93
CA TRP A 240 -3.29 -16.95 -11.04
C TRP A 240 -3.50 -15.51 -11.53
N ALA A 241 -4.72 -14.98 -11.42
CA ALA A 241 -5.06 -13.60 -11.76
C ALA A 241 -4.32 -12.55 -10.91
N ILE A 242 -3.89 -12.90 -9.69
CA ILE A 242 -3.23 -11.98 -8.74
C ILE A 242 -1.75 -11.80 -9.10
N ILE A 243 -1.11 -12.84 -9.62
CA ILE A 243 0.34 -12.90 -9.81
C ILE A 243 0.90 -11.77 -10.71
N PRO A 244 0.29 -11.44 -11.86
CA PRO A 244 0.82 -10.38 -12.73
C PRO A 244 0.92 -9.00 -12.07
N ILE A 245 0.14 -8.75 -11.02
CA ILE A 245 0.18 -7.50 -10.25
C ILE A 245 1.56 -7.33 -9.57
N ALA A 246 2.32 -8.41 -9.35
CA ALA A 246 3.70 -8.35 -8.87
C ALA A 246 4.59 -7.42 -9.72
N ILE A 247 4.37 -7.38 -11.04
CA ILE A 247 5.14 -6.51 -11.95
C ILE A 247 4.92 -5.03 -11.59
N VAL A 248 3.67 -4.69 -11.26
CA VAL A 248 3.27 -3.34 -10.88
C VAL A 248 3.93 -2.95 -9.57
N THR A 249 3.82 -3.81 -8.56
CA THR A 249 4.29 -3.49 -7.22
C THR A 249 5.82 -3.54 -7.12
N ILE A 250 6.50 -4.33 -7.96
CA ILE A 250 7.97 -4.23 -8.12
C ILE A 250 8.36 -2.85 -8.63
N SER A 251 7.58 -2.26 -9.56
CA SER A 251 7.84 -0.90 -10.05
C SER A 251 7.65 0.15 -8.96
N GLU A 252 6.57 0.01 -8.18
CA GLU A 252 6.26 0.87 -7.03
C GLU A 252 7.39 0.81 -5.99
N HIS A 253 7.80 -0.40 -5.61
CA HIS A 253 8.93 -0.63 -4.70
C HIS A 253 10.21 0.06 -5.18
N ILE A 254 10.53 -0.04 -6.47
CA ILE A 254 11.71 0.63 -7.05
C ILE A 254 11.57 2.15 -6.97
N GLY A 255 10.39 2.67 -7.32
CA GLY A 255 10.09 4.10 -7.24
C GLY A 255 10.29 4.65 -5.83
N ASP A 256 9.75 3.99 -4.83
CA ASP A 256 9.89 4.37 -3.42
C ASP A 256 11.35 4.39 -2.98
N HIS A 257 12.14 3.39 -3.38
CA HIS A 257 13.56 3.34 -3.05
C HIS A 257 14.37 4.43 -3.74
N ILE A 258 14.01 4.82 -4.96
CA ILE A 258 14.63 5.96 -5.66
C ILE A 258 14.33 7.26 -4.90
N VAL A 259 13.09 7.48 -4.48
CA VAL A 259 12.70 8.68 -3.72
C VAL A 259 13.39 8.70 -2.37
N LEU A 260 13.34 7.60 -1.63
CA LEU A 260 14.02 7.46 -0.33
C LEU A 260 15.54 7.63 -0.47
N GLY A 261 16.13 7.07 -1.52
CA GLY A 261 17.55 7.19 -1.80
C GLY A 261 17.99 8.63 -2.09
N LYS A 262 17.16 9.40 -2.83
CA LYS A 262 17.37 10.84 -3.04
C LYS A 262 17.28 11.62 -1.72
N ILE A 263 16.32 11.30 -0.86
CA ILE A 263 16.14 11.95 0.45
C ILE A 263 17.34 11.67 1.37
N CYS A 264 17.81 10.42 1.40
CA CYS A 264 18.88 9.96 2.28
C CYS A 264 20.29 10.15 1.69
N ASN A 265 20.38 10.64 0.44
CA ASN A 265 21.61 10.70 -0.35
C ASN A 265 22.38 9.36 -0.40
N LYS A 266 21.64 8.25 -0.55
CA LYS A 266 22.16 6.87 -0.55
C LYS A 266 21.47 6.05 -1.64
N ASP A 267 22.23 5.26 -2.38
CA ASP A 267 21.66 4.36 -3.39
C ASP A 267 21.35 2.98 -2.78
N PHE A 268 20.15 2.85 -2.24
CA PHE A 268 19.66 1.60 -1.65
C PHE A 268 19.48 0.47 -2.68
N LEU A 269 19.29 0.83 -3.95
CA LEU A 269 19.18 -0.12 -5.06
C LEU A 269 20.53 -0.70 -5.47
N LYS A 270 21.63 -0.08 -5.01
CA LYS A 270 22.99 -0.59 -5.12
C LYS A 270 23.50 -1.24 -3.83
N ASP A 271 23.29 -0.63 -2.66
CA ASP A 271 23.64 -1.19 -1.35
C ASP A 271 22.50 -0.93 -0.33
N PRO A 272 21.78 -1.97 0.15
CA PRO A 272 22.08 -3.40 0.05
C PRO A 272 21.81 -4.03 -1.33
N GLY A 273 21.18 -3.28 -2.23
CA GLY A 273 20.91 -3.71 -3.60
C GLY A 273 19.46 -4.13 -3.81
N LEU A 274 18.95 -3.90 -5.03
CA LEU A 274 17.56 -4.20 -5.40
C LEU A 274 17.16 -5.66 -5.09
N LYS A 275 18.10 -6.60 -5.24
CA LYS A 275 17.90 -8.01 -4.89
C LYS A 275 17.48 -8.20 -3.43
N ASN A 276 18.14 -7.53 -2.48
CA ASN A 276 17.88 -7.71 -1.06
C ASN A 276 16.59 -6.99 -0.66
N THR A 277 16.33 -5.83 -1.25
CA THR A 277 15.09 -5.09 -0.98
C THR A 277 13.87 -5.84 -1.52
N LEU A 278 13.96 -6.44 -2.71
CA LEU A 278 12.87 -7.26 -3.27
C LEU A 278 12.66 -8.57 -2.52
N ILE A 279 13.73 -9.24 -2.07
CA ILE A 279 13.59 -10.43 -1.21
C ILE A 279 12.90 -10.05 0.11
N GLY A 280 13.28 -8.91 0.70
CA GLY A 280 12.67 -8.42 1.94
C GLY A 280 11.18 -8.19 1.79
N ASP A 281 10.77 -7.49 0.74
CA ASP A 281 9.35 -7.21 0.46
C ASP A 281 8.58 -8.49 0.08
N GLY A 282 9.17 -9.34 -0.77
CA GLY A 282 8.58 -10.62 -1.17
C GLY A 282 8.33 -11.55 0.02
N ILE A 283 9.31 -11.74 0.90
CA ILE A 283 9.14 -12.56 2.11
C ILE A 283 8.11 -11.93 3.04
N ALA A 284 8.11 -10.61 3.21
CA ALA A 284 7.12 -9.93 4.04
C ALA A 284 5.70 -10.09 3.49
N THR A 285 5.52 -10.06 2.16
CA THR A 285 4.24 -10.28 1.49
C THR A 285 3.79 -11.73 1.62
N SER A 286 4.66 -12.71 1.39
CA SER A 286 4.32 -14.12 1.61
C SER A 286 4.00 -14.41 3.07
N PHE A 287 4.75 -13.82 4.01
CA PHE A 287 4.48 -13.94 5.44
C PHE A 287 3.11 -13.35 5.81
N SER A 288 2.80 -12.15 5.32
CA SER A 288 1.50 -11.53 5.55
C SER A 288 0.37 -12.43 5.09
N ALA A 289 0.49 -12.99 3.88
CA ALA A 289 -0.53 -13.84 3.34
C ALA A 289 -0.65 -15.20 4.07
N LEU A 290 0.48 -15.75 4.52
CA LEU A 290 0.51 -16.96 5.36
C LEU A 290 -0.28 -16.78 6.67
N VAL A 291 -0.35 -15.56 7.21
CA VAL A 291 -1.09 -15.25 8.45
C VAL A 291 -2.49 -14.68 8.20
N GLY A 292 -2.95 -14.65 6.94
CA GLY A 292 -4.27 -14.16 6.55
C GLY A 292 -4.37 -12.64 6.39
N GLY A 293 -3.23 -11.97 6.26
CA GLY A 293 -3.13 -10.52 6.07
C GLY A 293 -3.22 -10.09 4.61
N PRO A 294 -3.29 -8.76 4.36
CA PRO A 294 -3.21 -8.20 3.02
C PRO A 294 -1.78 -8.23 2.47
N ALA A 295 -1.62 -8.02 1.16
CA ALA A 295 -0.29 -7.87 0.56
C ALA A 295 0.50 -6.72 1.21
N ASN A 296 1.79 -6.90 1.43
CA ASN A 296 2.66 -5.82 1.90
C ASN A 296 3.32 -5.11 0.72
N THR A 297 3.70 -3.85 0.91
CA THR A 297 4.58 -3.11 0.00
C THR A 297 5.23 -1.94 0.75
N THR A 298 6.25 -1.33 0.15
CA THR A 298 6.89 -0.13 0.69
C THR A 298 5.95 1.05 0.72
N TYR A 299 5.99 1.83 1.80
CA TYR A 299 5.11 2.99 1.93
C TYR A 299 5.82 4.28 1.55
N GLY A 300 5.41 4.84 0.41
CA GLY A 300 5.77 6.19 -0.03
C GLY A 300 5.37 7.27 0.98
N GLU A 301 4.31 7.07 1.76
CA GLU A 301 3.88 7.97 2.85
C GLU A 301 4.97 8.07 3.92
N ASN A 302 5.48 6.92 4.38
CA ASN A 302 6.55 6.89 5.39
C ASN A 302 7.86 7.44 4.81
N THR A 303 8.13 7.22 3.52
CA THR A 303 9.24 7.88 2.82
C THR A 303 9.07 9.40 2.82
N GLY A 304 7.85 9.89 2.63
CA GLY A 304 7.50 11.31 2.75
C GLY A 304 7.76 11.86 4.16
N VAL A 305 7.46 11.08 5.22
CA VAL A 305 7.79 11.44 6.60
C VAL A 305 9.30 11.64 6.78
N VAL A 306 10.12 10.72 6.24
CA VAL A 306 11.59 10.87 6.26
C VAL A 306 12.01 12.14 5.52
N GLY A 307 11.40 12.41 4.36
CA GLY A 307 11.67 13.60 3.56
C GLY A 307 11.38 14.93 4.28
N MET A 308 10.29 14.96 5.05
CA MET A 308 9.85 16.13 5.83
C MET A 308 10.60 16.30 7.15
N THR A 309 10.82 15.20 7.89
CA THR A 309 11.44 15.25 9.22
C THR A 309 12.95 15.18 9.19
N LYS A 310 13.53 14.75 8.07
CA LYS A 310 14.97 14.49 7.93
C LYS A 310 15.49 13.43 8.92
N VAL A 311 14.60 12.55 9.39
CA VAL A 311 14.94 11.42 10.28
C VAL A 311 14.84 10.14 9.47
N ALA A 312 15.98 9.55 9.11
CA ALA A 312 16.06 8.33 8.34
C ALA A 312 16.46 7.11 9.19
N SER A 313 16.39 7.19 10.52
CA SER A 313 16.88 6.15 11.44
C SER A 313 16.10 4.83 11.32
N ILE A 314 16.81 3.73 11.09
CA ILE A 314 16.25 2.36 11.05
C ILE A 314 15.63 1.96 12.38
N TYR A 315 16.15 2.48 13.50
CA TYR A 315 15.63 2.20 14.83
C TYR A 315 14.24 2.78 15.00
N VAL A 316 14.00 3.98 14.47
CA VAL A 316 12.69 4.63 14.49
C VAL A 316 11.67 3.78 13.72
N ILE A 317 12.05 3.30 12.53
CA ILE A 317 11.21 2.42 11.70
C ILE A 317 10.95 1.08 12.39
N GLY A 318 11.98 0.44 12.96
CA GLY A 318 11.83 -0.79 13.72
C GLY A 318 10.97 -0.61 14.98
N GLY A 319 11.09 0.52 15.67
CA GLY A 319 10.22 0.88 16.80
C GLY A 319 8.77 1.06 16.37
N ALA A 320 8.52 1.68 15.21
CA ALA A 320 7.17 1.80 14.65
C ALA A 320 6.58 0.41 14.34
N ALA A 321 7.39 -0.49 13.80
CA ALA A 321 6.99 -1.87 13.52
C ALA A 321 6.63 -2.65 14.79
N VAL A 322 7.44 -2.51 15.85
CA VAL A 322 7.13 -3.11 17.17
C VAL A 322 5.85 -2.53 17.75
N ILE A 323 5.63 -1.22 17.66
CA ILE A 323 4.37 -0.60 18.11
C ILE A 323 3.19 -1.13 17.32
N ALA A 324 3.30 -1.27 15.99
CA ALA A 324 2.22 -1.84 15.17
C ALA A 324 1.89 -3.28 15.56
N VAL A 325 2.92 -4.11 15.84
CA VAL A 325 2.72 -5.45 16.40
C VAL A 325 2.04 -5.38 17.75
N ILE A 326 2.44 -4.48 18.66
CA ILE A 326 1.78 -4.36 19.97
C ILE A 326 0.30 -3.95 19.79
N LEU A 327 0.02 -2.97 18.94
CA LEU A 327 -1.34 -2.48 18.67
C LEU A 327 -2.25 -3.57 18.08
N SER A 328 -1.72 -4.54 17.35
CA SER A 328 -2.53 -5.65 16.84
C SER A 328 -3.12 -6.54 17.94
N PHE A 329 -2.53 -6.54 19.14
CA PHE A 329 -3.06 -7.27 20.30
C PHE A 329 -4.08 -6.46 21.11
N PHE A 330 -4.33 -5.19 20.77
CA PHE A 330 -5.32 -4.37 21.45
C PHE A 330 -6.69 -4.48 20.78
N GLY A 331 -7.55 -5.36 21.29
CA GLY A 331 -8.87 -5.64 20.70
C GLY A 331 -9.77 -4.39 20.65
N LYS A 332 -9.77 -3.57 21.72
CA LYS A 332 -10.48 -2.28 21.75
C LYS A 332 -10.00 -1.32 20.66
N PHE A 333 -8.71 -1.33 20.33
CA PHE A 333 -8.15 -0.48 19.29
C PHE A 333 -8.66 -0.91 17.91
N SER A 334 -8.55 -2.19 17.58
CA SER A 334 -9.09 -2.75 16.33
C SER A 334 -10.60 -2.51 16.20
N ALA A 335 -11.35 -2.68 17.29
CA ALA A 335 -12.79 -2.42 17.32
C ALA A 335 -13.12 -0.93 17.12
N ALA A 336 -12.34 0.00 17.69
CA ALA A 336 -12.55 1.42 17.45
C ALA A 336 -12.36 1.79 15.97
N ILE A 337 -11.41 1.15 15.29
CA ILE A 337 -11.18 1.37 13.87
C ILE A 337 -12.32 0.80 13.03
N SER A 338 -12.86 -0.37 13.39
CA SER A 338 -13.99 -0.96 12.66
C SER A 338 -15.28 -0.15 12.80
N THR A 339 -15.40 0.69 13.84
CA THR A 339 -16.55 1.61 14.00
C THR A 339 -16.46 2.88 13.14
N ILE A 340 -15.34 3.11 12.44
CA ILE A 340 -15.19 4.29 11.57
C ILE A 340 -16.23 4.20 10.43
N PRO A 341 -17.17 5.14 10.32
CA PRO A 341 -18.22 5.04 9.31
C PRO A 341 -17.69 5.20 7.88
N GLY A 342 -18.36 4.54 6.94
CA GLY A 342 -18.07 4.62 5.51
C GLY A 342 -17.85 6.06 4.99
N PRO A 343 -18.68 7.05 5.36
CA PRO A 343 -18.45 8.43 4.93
C PRO A 343 -17.12 9.05 5.36
N VAL A 344 -16.60 8.72 6.54
CA VAL A 344 -15.28 9.18 6.99
C VAL A 344 -14.19 8.54 6.13
N LEU A 345 -14.30 7.23 5.89
CA LEU A 345 -13.36 6.51 5.02
C LEU A 345 -13.41 7.04 3.59
N GLY A 346 -14.60 7.32 3.04
CA GLY A 346 -14.78 7.90 1.70
C GLY A 346 -14.15 9.29 1.59
N GLY A 347 -14.41 10.17 2.55
CA GLY A 347 -13.80 11.50 2.63
C GLY A 347 -12.27 11.48 2.62
N MET A 348 -11.68 10.59 3.43
CA MET A 348 -10.24 10.40 3.51
C MET A 348 -9.67 9.76 2.23
N SER A 349 -10.35 8.72 1.71
CA SER A 349 -9.93 7.95 0.53
C SER A 349 -9.91 8.81 -0.73
N MET A 350 -10.84 9.76 -0.89
CA MET A 350 -10.82 10.69 -2.03
C MET A 350 -9.50 11.47 -2.13
N LEU A 351 -8.97 11.96 -1.00
CA LEU A 351 -7.69 12.65 -0.99
C LEU A 351 -6.53 11.68 -1.21
N LEU A 352 -6.54 10.54 -0.50
CA LEU A 352 -5.46 9.55 -0.56
C LEU A 352 -5.27 9.02 -1.99
N TYR A 353 -6.34 8.57 -2.64
CA TYR A 353 -6.33 8.06 -4.00
C TYR A 353 -5.93 9.11 -5.03
N GLY A 354 -6.39 10.36 -4.86
CA GLY A 354 -5.98 11.48 -5.71
C GLY A 354 -4.49 11.82 -5.57
N VAL A 355 -3.93 11.73 -4.37
CA VAL A 355 -2.49 11.93 -4.12
C VAL A 355 -1.67 10.81 -4.74
N ILE A 356 -2.08 9.55 -4.61
CA ILE A 356 -1.41 8.40 -5.26
C ILE A 356 -1.38 8.61 -6.78
N ALA A 357 -2.51 8.96 -7.40
CA ALA A 357 -2.58 9.22 -8.82
C ALA A 357 -1.68 10.39 -9.26
N SER A 358 -1.65 11.46 -8.46
CA SER A 358 -0.79 12.63 -8.70
C SER A 358 0.71 12.28 -8.61
N ASN A 359 1.09 11.32 -7.76
CA ASN A 359 2.47 10.82 -7.70
C ASN A 359 2.85 10.04 -8.97
N GLY A 360 1.94 9.24 -9.53
CA GLY A 360 2.14 8.60 -10.82
C GLY A 360 2.38 9.61 -11.95
N LEU A 361 1.62 10.71 -11.95
CA LEU A 361 1.84 11.83 -12.88
C LEU A 361 3.20 12.50 -12.64
N ARG A 362 3.62 12.69 -11.38
CA ARG A 362 4.94 13.25 -11.06
C ARG A 362 6.08 12.39 -11.60
N VAL A 363 5.97 11.06 -11.57
CA VAL A 363 6.97 10.16 -12.18
C VAL A 363 7.16 10.47 -13.67
N LEU A 364 6.08 10.71 -14.41
CA LEU A 364 6.13 11.08 -15.82
C LEU A 364 6.79 12.45 -16.04
N VAL A 365 6.43 13.43 -15.21
CA VAL A 365 6.96 14.79 -15.29
C VAL A 365 8.44 14.85 -14.94
N ASP A 366 8.85 14.21 -13.84
CA ASP A 366 10.25 14.19 -13.37
C ASP A 366 11.16 13.46 -14.36
N ALA A 367 10.65 12.39 -14.98
CA ALA A 367 11.35 11.67 -16.05
C ALA A 367 11.29 12.38 -17.41
N LYS A 368 10.61 13.53 -17.51
CA LYS A 368 10.43 14.32 -18.74
C LYS A 368 9.92 13.48 -19.90
N VAL A 369 8.90 12.65 -19.63
CA VAL A 369 8.30 11.79 -20.65
C VAL A 369 7.63 12.65 -21.71
N ASP A 370 8.09 12.50 -22.95
CA ASP A 370 7.60 13.27 -24.09
C ASP A 370 6.32 12.64 -24.65
N PHE A 371 5.18 13.32 -24.43
CA PHE A 371 3.87 12.91 -24.96
C PHE A 371 3.62 13.38 -26.40
N ALA A 372 4.51 14.18 -27.01
CA ALA A 372 4.46 14.45 -28.44
C ALA A 372 4.84 13.20 -29.26
N LYS A 373 5.55 12.25 -28.66
CA LYS A 373 5.82 10.93 -29.24
C LYS A 373 4.56 10.08 -29.20
N GLN A 374 4.05 9.71 -30.38
CA GLN A 374 2.84 8.91 -30.53
C GLN A 374 2.91 7.59 -29.75
N ARG A 375 4.11 6.97 -29.70
CA ARG A 375 4.36 5.77 -28.90
C ARG A 375 3.95 5.95 -27.43
N ASN A 376 4.41 7.02 -26.80
CA ASN A 376 4.17 7.27 -25.38
C ASN A 376 2.69 7.58 -25.13
N LEU A 377 2.08 8.37 -26.01
CA LEU A 377 0.66 8.68 -25.95
C LEU A 377 -0.21 7.42 -26.00
N ILE A 378 0.08 6.49 -26.92
CA ILE A 378 -0.64 5.22 -27.07
C ILE A 378 -0.50 4.37 -25.81
N ILE A 379 0.73 4.16 -25.30
CA ILE A 379 0.98 3.32 -24.12
C ILE A 379 0.17 3.82 -22.93
N ALA A 380 0.32 5.10 -22.57
CA ALA A 380 -0.38 5.66 -21.41
C ALA A 380 -1.91 5.61 -21.56
N SER A 381 -2.43 6.00 -22.74
CA SER A 381 -3.87 6.08 -22.97
C SER A 381 -4.54 4.71 -22.88
N VAL A 382 -3.94 3.68 -23.51
CA VAL A 382 -4.48 2.31 -23.49
C VAL A 382 -4.45 1.75 -22.06
N MET A 383 -3.36 1.95 -21.33
CA MET A 383 -3.26 1.51 -19.94
C MET A 383 -4.35 2.16 -19.07
N LEU A 384 -4.51 3.48 -19.14
CA LEU A 384 -5.51 4.21 -18.36
C LEU A 384 -6.93 3.74 -18.67
N VAL A 385 -7.28 3.56 -19.95
CA VAL A 385 -8.62 3.08 -20.35
C VAL A 385 -8.89 1.65 -19.86
N ILE A 386 -7.95 0.73 -20.07
CA ILE A 386 -8.09 -0.67 -19.64
C ILE A 386 -8.18 -0.77 -18.11
N GLY A 387 -7.30 -0.05 -17.42
CA GLY A 387 -7.19 -0.08 -15.97
C GLY A 387 -8.40 0.54 -15.28
N LEU A 388 -8.74 1.78 -15.64
CA LEU A 388 -9.84 2.54 -15.02
C LEU A 388 -11.21 2.10 -15.50
N GLY A 389 -11.31 1.61 -16.74
CA GLY A 389 -12.53 1.03 -17.29
C GLY A 389 -12.88 -0.34 -16.72
N GLY A 390 -12.01 -0.94 -15.89
CA GLY A 390 -12.26 -2.24 -15.26
C GLY A 390 -12.32 -3.37 -16.28
N ALA A 391 -11.54 -3.29 -17.37
CA ALA A 391 -11.56 -4.31 -18.42
C ALA A 391 -11.23 -5.70 -17.86
N ILE A 392 -11.99 -6.71 -18.29
CA ILE A 392 -11.80 -8.10 -17.90
C ILE A 392 -11.45 -8.90 -19.15
N PHE A 393 -10.33 -9.61 -19.09
CA PHE A 393 -9.89 -10.50 -20.15
C PHE A 393 -9.72 -11.92 -19.61
N LYS A 394 -10.57 -12.82 -20.09
CA LYS A 394 -10.48 -14.26 -19.79
C LYS A 394 -9.44 -14.86 -20.71
N LEU A 395 -8.21 -15.03 -20.22
CA LEU A 395 -7.09 -15.54 -21.01
C LEU A 395 -7.31 -17.01 -21.37
N SER A 396 -7.87 -17.79 -20.44
CA SER A 396 -8.32 -19.18 -20.61
C SER A 396 -9.06 -19.65 -19.34
N SER A 397 -9.29 -20.97 -19.18
CA SER A 397 -9.68 -21.55 -17.89
C SER A 397 -8.64 -21.38 -16.78
N LEU A 398 -7.42 -20.93 -17.12
CA LEU A 398 -6.29 -20.81 -16.18
C LEU A 398 -6.18 -19.45 -15.51
N ALA A 399 -6.70 -18.36 -16.09
CA ALA A 399 -6.63 -17.03 -15.47
C ALA A 399 -7.63 -16.03 -16.08
N THR A 400 -8.21 -15.20 -15.21
CA THR A 400 -9.00 -14.03 -15.61
C THR A 400 -8.26 -12.76 -15.18
N LEU A 401 -7.74 -12.00 -16.14
CA LEU A 401 -7.03 -10.75 -15.85
C LEU A 401 -8.05 -9.60 -15.78
N SER A 402 -7.99 -8.81 -14.72
CA SER A 402 -8.88 -7.66 -14.54
C SER A 402 -8.12 -6.38 -14.22
N GLY A 403 -8.68 -5.25 -14.67
CA GLY A 403 -8.27 -3.90 -14.30
C GLY A 403 -6.75 -3.68 -14.33
N THR A 404 -6.16 -3.47 -13.15
CA THR A 404 -4.74 -3.16 -12.94
C THR A 404 -3.80 -4.21 -13.53
N ALA A 405 -4.10 -5.50 -13.36
CA ALA A 405 -3.26 -6.60 -13.85
C ALA A 405 -3.20 -6.62 -15.38
N LEU A 406 -4.36 -6.45 -16.03
CA LEU A 406 -4.46 -6.42 -17.49
C LEU A 406 -3.77 -5.18 -18.06
N ALA A 407 -3.99 -4.01 -17.46
CA ALA A 407 -3.35 -2.77 -17.90
C ALA A 407 -1.82 -2.83 -17.81
N ALA A 408 -1.28 -3.44 -16.75
CA ALA A 408 0.16 -3.61 -16.58
C ALA A 408 0.76 -4.49 -17.69
N LEU A 409 0.15 -5.65 -17.97
CA LEU A 409 0.62 -6.56 -19.01
C LEU A 409 0.54 -5.93 -20.40
N VAL A 410 -0.55 -5.23 -20.72
CA VAL A 410 -0.71 -4.52 -21.99
C VAL A 410 0.30 -3.38 -22.10
N GLY A 411 0.54 -2.61 -21.04
CA GLY A 411 1.53 -1.54 -21.00
C GLY A 411 2.94 -2.03 -21.29
N VAL A 412 3.35 -3.10 -20.62
CA VAL A 412 4.64 -3.77 -20.87
C VAL A 412 4.73 -4.28 -22.31
N PHE A 413 3.69 -4.97 -22.79
CA PHE A 413 3.65 -5.50 -24.15
C PHE A 413 3.79 -4.40 -25.20
N LEU A 414 2.98 -3.33 -25.11
CA LEU A 414 3.03 -2.20 -26.03
C LEU A 414 4.39 -1.50 -25.99
N ASN A 415 4.98 -1.33 -24.80
CA ASN A 415 6.30 -0.75 -24.66
C ASN A 415 7.39 -1.59 -25.36
N LEU A 416 7.27 -2.91 -25.37
CA LEU A 416 8.23 -3.80 -26.05
C LEU A 416 8.03 -3.88 -27.56
N VAL A 417 6.79 -3.78 -28.04
CA VAL A 417 6.44 -3.97 -29.46
C VAL A 417 6.47 -2.67 -30.26
N LEU A 418 6.06 -1.54 -29.67
CA LEU A 418 5.99 -0.28 -30.39
C LEU A 418 7.39 0.26 -30.71
N PRO A 419 7.63 0.70 -31.96
CA PRO A 419 8.93 1.18 -32.39
C PRO A 419 9.31 2.46 -31.64
N ASN A 420 10.58 2.58 -31.24
CA ASN A 420 11.09 3.83 -30.69
C ASN A 420 11.16 4.88 -31.81
N ASP A 421 10.48 6.01 -31.62
CA ASP A 421 10.63 7.16 -32.51
C ASP A 421 12.10 7.61 -32.51
N LYS A 422 12.68 7.75 -33.72
CA LYS A 422 14.08 8.10 -33.96
C LYS A 422 14.47 9.44 -33.34
#